data_AF-A0A932PAG0-F1
#
_entry.id   AF-A0A932PAG0-F1
#
_cell.length_a   1.000
_cell.length_b   1.000
_cell.length_c   1.000
_cell.angle_alpha   90.00
_cell.angle_beta   90.00
_cell.angle_gamma   90.00
#
_symmetry.space_group_name_H-M   'P 1'
#
loop_
_entity.id
_entity.type
_entity.pdbx_description
1 polymer ?
#
loop_
_entity_poly.entity_id
_entity_poly.type
_entity_poly.pdbx_seq_one_letter_code
_entity_poly.pdbx_strand_id
1 'polypeptide(L)'
;MISRRVGICALYVLLSPVILAVVLIAMIVVAILAAFTWAALRWRCWRTETWRYVVCSPQRGWHAFLTNNLLAAIPPGVATVWAESAAGMALRSVVARGAGLPKPYLATVTLLRIRVRPLHGQLLPFKGFGRKDAEVQQHVRKVLEAECHHPR
;
A
#
# COMPACT_ATOMS: atom_id res chain seq x y z
N MET A 1 52.75 1.52 -16.10
CA MET A 1 51.32 1.83 -15.84
C MET A 1 50.35 1.01 -16.70
N ILE A 2 50.71 0.57 -17.92
CA ILE A 2 49.82 -0.16 -18.83
C ILE A 2 49.44 -1.57 -18.32
N SER A 3 50.36 -2.32 -17.68
CA SER A 3 50.07 -3.68 -17.19
C SER A 3 49.00 -3.75 -16.08
N ARG A 4 48.92 -2.73 -15.21
CA ARG A 4 47.89 -2.67 -14.16
C ARG A 4 46.48 -2.49 -14.74
N ARG A 5 46.35 -1.68 -15.81
CA ARG A 5 45.04 -1.45 -16.46
C ARG A 5 44.53 -2.72 -17.16
N VAL A 6 45.42 -3.44 -17.84
CA VAL A 6 45.08 -4.71 -18.52
C VAL A 6 44.66 -5.78 -17.51
N GLY A 7 45.36 -5.91 -16.38
CA GLY A 7 44.98 -6.85 -15.32
C GLY A 7 43.60 -6.57 -14.71
N ILE A 8 43.26 -5.29 -14.51
CA ILE A 8 41.94 -4.89 -14.02
C ILE A 8 40.84 -5.22 -15.05
N CYS A 9 41.06 -4.93 -16.34
CA CYS A 9 40.10 -5.27 -17.39
C CYS A 9 39.87 -6.78 -17.51
N ALA A 10 40.95 -7.59 -17.46
CA ALA A 10 40.84 -9.04 -17.48
C ALA A 10 40.06 -9.59 -16.28
N LEU A 11 40.28 -9.02 -15.09
CA LEU A 11 39.52 -9.37 -13.89
C LEU A 11 38.02 -9.06 -14.05
N TYR A 12 37.66 -7.89 -14.59
CA TYR A 12 36.24 -7.55 -14.84
C TYR A 12 35.58 -8.48 -15.84
N VAL A 13 36.28 -8.84 -16.93
CA VAL A 13 35.76 -9.79 -17.93
C VAL A 13 35.56 -11.18 -17.32
N LEU A 14 36.44 -11.59 -16.40
CA LEU A 14 36.31 -12.87 -15.70
C LEU A 14 35.17 -12.85 -14.66
N LEU A 15 34.96 -11.72 -13.98
CA LEU A 15 33.92 -11.57 -12.97
C LEU A 15 32.53 -11.26 -13.55
N SER A 16 32.43 -10.70 -14.75
CA SER A 16 31.15 -10.34 -15.37
C SER A 16 30.13 -11.48 -15.46
N PRO A 17 30.45 -12.72 -15.88
CA PRO A 17 29.46 -13.81 -15.90
C PRO A 17 28.97 -14.18 -14.50
N VAL A 18 29.84 -14.13 -13.49
CA VAL A 18 29.47 -14.41 -12.09
C VAL A 18 28.52 -13.35 -11.56
N ILE A 19 28.83 -12.07 -11.79
CA ILE A 19 27.97 -10.95 -11.40
C ILE A 19 26.61 -11.06 -12.09
N LEU A 20 26.59 -11.37 -13.39
CA LEU A 20 25.36 -11.54 -14.15
C LEU A 20 24.50 -12.69 -13.60
N ALA A 21 25.12 -13.83 -13.27
CA ALA A 21 24.42 -14.97 -12.67
C ALA A 21 23.81 -14.62 -11.31
N VAL A 22 24.55 -13.91 -10.45
CA VAL A 22 24.04 -13.46 -9.14
C VAL A 22 22.85 -12.51 -9.30
N VAL A 23 22.94 -11.55 -10.22
CA VAL A 23 21.82 -10.63 -10.51
C VAL A 23 20.59 -11.39 -11.02
N LEU A 24 20.78 -12.36 -11.93
CA LEU A 24 19.68 -13.16 -12.47
C LEU A 24 18.97 -13.96 -11.36
N ILE A 25 19.74 -14.64 -10.51
CA ILE A 25 19.19 -15.39 -9.38
C ILE A 25 18.44 -14.45 -8.42
N ALA A 26 19.02 -13.29 -8.09
CA ALA A 26 18.37 -12.31 -7.23
C ALA A 26 17.04 -11.82 -7.83
N MET A 27 16.98 -11.54 -9.14
CA MET A 27 15.73 -11.16 -9.80
C MET A 27 14.67 -12.26 -9.73
N ILE A 28 15.06 -13.51 -9.94
CA ILE A 28 14.14 -14.66 -9.85
C ILE A 28 13.58 -14.78 -8.43
N VAL A 29 14.43 -14.69 -7.41
CA VAL A 29 14.01 -14.75 -6.00
C VAL A 29 13.03 -13.62 -5.67
N VAL A 30 13.33 -12.39 -6.10
CA VAL A 30 12.44 -11.23 -5.90
C VAL A 30 11.09 -11.44 -6.60
N ALA A 31 11.09 -11.96 -7.82
CA ALA A 31 9.86 -12.25 -8.57
C ALA A 31 9.01 -13.33 -7.88
N ILE A 32 9.63 -14.40 -7.38
CA ILE A 32 8.94 -15.45 -6.61
C ILE A 32 8.31 -14.87 -5.35
N LEU A 33 9.07 -14.09 -4.57
CA LEU A 33 8.54 -13.43 -3.36
C LEU A 33 7.37 -12.50 -3.69
N ALA A 34 7.48 -11.70 -4.76
CA ALA A 34 6.39 -10.85 -5.22
C ALA A 34 5.15 -11.67 -5.59
N ALA A 35 5.30 -12.79 -6.30
CA ALA A 35 4.20 -13.68 -6.65
C ALA A 35 3.52 -14.28 -5.42
N PHE A 36 4.29 -14.75 -4.43
CA PHE A 36 3.75 -15.27 -3.17
C PHE A 36 2.98 -14.20 -2.37
N THR A 37 3.52 -12.98 -2.26
CA THR A 37 2.81 -11.88 -1.58
C THR A 37 1.51 -11.52 -2.27
N TRP A 38 1.50 -11.50 -3.60
CA TRP A 38 0.31 -11.24 -4.40
C TRP A 38 -0.74 -12.33 -4.21
N ALA A 39 -0.34 -13.60 -4.28
CA ALA A 39 -1.21 -14.74 -4.05
C ALA A 39 -1.81 -14.72 -2.63
N ALA A 40 -0.99 -14.46 -1.61
CA ALA A 40 -1.46 -14.36 -0.22
C ALA A 40 -2.45 -13.22 -0.02
N LEU A 41 -2.21 -12.05 -0.62
CA LEU A 41 -3.14 -10.92 -0.57
C LEU A 41 -4.47 -11.28 -1.26
N ARG A 42 -4.41 -11.88 -2.45
CA ARG A 42 -5.61 -12.29 -3.18
C ARG A 42 -6.42 -13.36 -2.45
N TRP A 43 -5.74 -14.38 -1.91
CA TRP A 43 -6.37 -15.40 -1.09
C TRP A 43 -7.10 -14.78 0.10
N ARG A 44 -6.47 -13.83 0.78
CA ARG A 44 -7.11 -13.07 1.86
C ARG A 44 -8.32 -12.28 1.38
N CYS A 45 -8.20 -11.53 0.29
CA CYS A 45 -9.30 -10.72 -0.26
C CYS A 45 -10.49 -11.60 -0.64
N TRP A 46 -10.24 -12.77 -1.25
CA TRP A 46 -11.26 -13.75 -1.58
C TRP A 46 -11.91 -14.34 -0.32
N ARG A 47 -11.12 -14.81 0.65
CA ARG A 47 -11.63 -15.40 1.89
C ARG A 47 -12.44 -14.43 2.76
N THR A 48 -12.11 -13.15 2.73
CA THR A 48 -12.76 -12.11 3.54
C THR A 48 -13.75 -11.25 2.75
N GLU A 49 -13.95 -11.56 1.47
CA GLU A 49 -14.74 -10.76 0.52
C GLU A 49 -14.39 -9.26 0.51
N THR A 50 -13.16 -8.93 0.93
CA THR A 50 -12.70 -7.57 1.13
C THR A 50 -11.62 -7.25 0.11
N TRP A 51 -11.96 -6.42 -0.86
CA TRP A 51 -11.04 -6.01 -1.94
C TRP A 51 -10.60 -4.55 -1.82
N ARG A 52 -11.12 -3.83 -0.83
CA ARG A 52 -10.88 -2.41 -0.61
C ARG A 52 -10.44 -2.18 0.83
N TYR A 53 -9.43 -1.34 1.00
CA TYR A 53 -8.82 -1.05 2.28
C TYR A 53 -8.65 0.46 2.46
N VAL A 54 -9.22 1.03 3.50
CA VAL A 54 -8.86 2.39 3.93
C VAL A 54 -7.62 2.28 4.80
N VAL A 55 -6.52 2.86 4.33
CA VAL A 55 -5.26 2.87 5.07
C VAL A 55 -5.17 4.13 5.91
N CYS A 56 -5.03 3.92 7.21
CA CYS A 56 -5.05 4.94 8.25
C CYS A 56 -3.70 5.04 8.97
N SER A 57 -3.40 6.18 9.56
CA SER A 57 -2.30 6.35 10.52
C SER A 57 -2.71 7.37 11.58
N PRO A 58 -2.39 7.13 12.86
CA PRO A 58 -2.72 8.04 13.95
C PRO A 58 -1.93 9.36 13.89
N GLN A 59 -0.89 9.43 13.06
CA GLN A 59 0.04 10.56 13.00
C GLN A 59 -0.63 11.88 12.59
N ARG A 60 0.04 12.98 12.93
CA ARG A 60 -0.35 14.35 12.56
C ARG A 60 -1.76 14.75 13.02
N GLY A 61 -2.23 14.21 14.15
CA GLY A 61 -3.52 14.60 14.76
C GLY A 61 -4.76 14.05 14.06
N TRP A 62 -4.62 12.99 13.26
CA TRP A 62 -5.77 12.35 12.60
C TRP A 62 -6.49 11.34 13.51
N HIS A 63 -5.84 10.86 14.57
CA HIS A 63 -6.33 9.73 15.36
C HIS A 63 -7.80 9.86 15.80
N ALA A 64 -8.18 10.96 16.45
CA ALA A 64 -9.54 11.17 16.96
C ALA A 64 -10.59 11.20 15.83
N PHE A 65 -10.32 11.91 14.74
CA PHE A 65 -11.20 11.95 13.57
C PHE A 65 -11.34 10.54 12.94
N LEU A 66 -10.23 9.81 12.82
CA LEU A 66 -10.24 8.48 12.23
C LEU A 66 -11.08 7.51 13.05
N THR A 67 -10.89 7.48 14.37
CA THR A 67 -11.60 6.54 15.26
C THR A 67 -13.08 6.90 15.40
N ASN A 68 -13.41 8.18 15.54
CA ASN A 68 -14.76 8.61 15.90
C ASN A 68 -15.67 8.87 14.69
N ASN A 69 -15.11 9.22 13.53
CA ASN A 69 -15.89 9.56 12.35
C ASN A 69 -15.60 8.64 11.18
N LEU A 70 -14.33 8.47 10.79
CA LEU A 70 -14.00 7.68 9.60
C LEU A 70 -14.39 6.20 9.75
N LEU A 71 -14.00 5.55 10.85
CA LEU A 71 -14.30 4.13 11.07
C LEU A 71 -15.80 3.84 11.09
N ALA A 72 -16.60 4.74 11.65
CA ALA A 72 -18.06 4.60 11.71
C ALA A 72 -18.73 4.81 10.34
N ALA A 73 -18.06 5.52 9.43
CA ALA A 73 -18.57 5.85 8.10
C ALA A 73 -18.16 4.85 7.01
N ILE A 74 -17.42 3.79 7.34
CA ILE A 74 -16.90 2.82 6.36
C ILE A 74 -18.06 2.04 5.72
N PRO A 75 -18.14 1.99 4.38
CA PRO A 75 -19.16 1.22 3.69
C PRO A 75 -18.86 -0.30 3.76
N PRO A 76 -19.88 -1.15 3.58
CA PRO A 76 -19.70 -2.60 3.55
C PRO A 76 -18.70 -3.03 2.46
N GLY A 77 -17.93 -4.08 2.71
CA GLY A 77 -16.91 -4.59 1.79
C GLY A 77 -15.61 -3.78 1.74
N VAL A 78 -15.47 -2.78 2.62
CA VAL A 78 -14.23 -2.01 2.82
C VAL A 78 -13.70 -2.30 4.23
N ALA A 79 -12.45 -2.72 4.34
CA ALA A 79 -11.79 -2.88 5.63
C ALA A 79 -10.86 -1.71 5.96
N THR A 80 -10.53 -1.56 7.24
CA THR A 80 -9.50 -0.60 7.65
C THR A 80 -8.16 -1.29 7.87
N VAL A 81 -7.08 -0.65 7.47
CA VAL A 81 -5.72 -1.06 7.80
C VAL A 81 -5.00 0.11 8.46
N TRP A 82 -4.54 -0.08 9.69
CA TRP A 82 -3.65 0.88 10.32
C TRP A 82 -2.21 0.61 9.87
N ALA A 83 -1.56 1.63 9.31
CA ALA A 83 -0.24 1.47 8.70
C ALA A 83 0.83 0.96 9.69
N GLU A 84 0.71 1.30 10.97
CA GLU A 84 1.65 0.92 12.02
C GLU A 84 1.42 -0.52 12.53
N SER A 85 0.17 -1.01 12.47
CA SER A 85 -0.20 -2.35 12.95
C SER A 85 -0.58 -3.30 11.80
N ALA A 86 -0.13 -3.02 10.58
CA ALA A 86 -0.33 -3.88 9.42
C ALA A 86 0.36 -5.24 9.64
N ALA A 87 -0.40 -6.18 10.20
CA ALA A 87 0.04 -7.53 10.49
C ALA A 87 -0.04 -8.42 9.22
N GLY A 88 1.06 -9.12 8.95
CA GLY A 88 1.17 -10.05 7.83
C GLY A 88 1.65 -9.40 6.52
N MET A 89 2.33 -10.21 5.71
CA MET A 89 2.97 -9.79 4.47
C MET A 89 1.98 -9.21 3.45
N ALA A 90 0.74 -9.73 3.42
CA ALA A 90 -0.33 -9.28 2.54
C ALA A 90 -0.79 -7.84 2.82
N LEU A 91 -1.05 -7.47 4.07
CA LEU A 91 -1.48 -6.09 4.38
C LEU A 91 -0.32 -5.11 4.30
N ARG A 92 0.91 -5.55 4.57
CA ARG A 92 2.10 -4.74 4.36
C ARG A 92 2.29 -4.35 2.90
N SER A 93 1.97 -5.21 1.94
CA SER A 93 2.05 -4.83 0.51
C SER A 93 1.02 -3.76 0.12
N VAL A 94 -0.17 -3.79 0.72
CA VAL A 94 -1.19 -2.73 0.58
C VAL A 94 -0.65 -1.39 1.10
N VAL A 95 -0.08 -1.37 2.30
CA VAL A 95 0.51 -0.16 2.91
C VAL A 95 1.73 0.33 2.13
N ALA A 96 2.60 -0.58 1.70
CA ALA A 96 3.80 -0.28 0.94
C ALA A 96 3.47 0.35 -0.42
N ARG A 97 2.36 -0.05 -1.06
CA ARG A 97 1.94 0.55 -2.34
C ARG A 97 1.62 2.03 -2.22
N GLY A 98 1.07 2.46 -1.08
CA GLY A 98 0.80 3.87 -0.78
C GLY A 98 1.94 4.57 -0.04
N ALA A 99 3.16 4.03 -0.03
CA ALA A 99 4.32 4.69 0.58
C ALA A 99 4.54 6.07 -0.07
N GLY A 100 4.79 7.08 0.76
CA GLY A 100 4.94 8.47 0.33
C GLY A 100 3.62 9.25 0.15
N LEU A 101 2.46 8.59 0.12
CA LEU A 101 1.17 9.28 0.04
C LEU A 101 0.70 9.76 1.43
N PRO A 102 0.04 10.93 1.50
CA PRO A 102 -0.57 11.39 2.74
C PRO A 102 -1.74 10.46 3.11
N LYS A 103 -1.77 10.04 4.37
CA LYS A 103 -2.88 9.24 4.93
C LYS A 103 -3.98 10.18 5.45
N PRO A 104 -5.26 9.77 5.42
CA PRO A 104 -5.77 8.48 4.93
C PRO A 104 -5.83 8.36 3.40
N TYR A 105 -5.82 7.13 2.89
CA TYR A 105 -6.02 6.81 1.48
C TYR A 105 -6.81 5.50 1.30
N LEU A 106 -7.50 5.35 0.16
CA LEU A 106 -8.20 4.13 -0.23
C LEU A 106 -7.29 3.28 -1.13
N ALA A 107 -7.07 2.04 -0.76
CA ALA A 107 -6.37 1.05 -1.56
C ALA A 107 -7.35 -0.01 -2.08
N THR A 108 -7.39 -0.20 -3.39
CA THR A 108 -8.25 -1.19 -4.06
C THR A 108 -7.37 -2.26 -4.68
N VAL A 109 -7.55 -3.50 -4.21
CA VAL A 109 -6.90 -4.68 -4.77
C VAL A 109 -7.71 -5.13 -5.99
N THR A 110 -7.07 -5.13 -7.15
CA THR A 110 -7.67 -5.61 -8.41
C THR A 110 -7.02 -6.92 -8.83
N LEU A 111 -7.46 -7.49 -9.96
CA LEU A 111 -6.89 -8.73 -10.50
C LEU A 111 -5.37 -8.62 -10.75
N LEU A 112 -4.90 -7.44 -11.18
CA LEU A 112 -3.53 -7.24 -11.68
C LEU A 112 -2.67 -6.35 -10.79
N ARG A 113 -3.26 -5.47 -9.97
CA ARG A 113 -2.51 -4.47 -9.20
C ARG A 113 -3.27 -3.94 -7.99
N ILE A 114 -2.55 -3.28 -7.09
CA ILE A 114 -3.13 -2.43 -6.04
C ILE A 114 -3.20 -0.99 -6.56
N ARG A 115 -4.41 -0.45 -6.63
CA ARG A 115 -4.68 0.97 -6.93
C ARG A 115 -4.77 1.75 -5.63
N VAL A 116 -4.21 2.94 -5.58
CA VAL A 116 -4.24 3.80 -4.38
C VAL A 116 -4.82 5.16 -4.75
N ARG A 117 -5.75 5.66 -3.92
CA ARG A 117 -6.45 6.94 -4.07
C ARG A 117 -6.29 7.74 -2.78
N PRO A 118 -5.64 8.92 -2.80
CA PRO A 118 -5.51 9.74 -1.61
C PRO A 118 -6.88 10.29 -1.18
N LEU A 119 -7.25 10.09 0.09
CA LEU A 119 -8.45 10.67 0.69
C LEU A 119 -8.12 11.94 1.49
N HIS A 120 -6.84 12.12 1.81
CA HIS A 120 -6.35 13.20 2.66
C HIS A 120 -6.93 14.58 2.29
N GLY A 121 -6.85 14.99 1.02
CA GLY A 121 -7.32 16.31 0.58
C GLY A 121 -8.83 16.49 0.76
N GLN A 122 -9.62 15.44 0.52
CA GLN A 122 -11.09 15.47 0.66
C GLN A 122 -11.54 15.48 2.12
N LEU A 123 -10.75 14.85 3.00
CA LEU A 123 -11.07 14.72 4.42
C LEU A 123 -10.41 15.80 5.30
N LEU A 124 -9.45 16.56 4.77
CA LEU A 124 -8.72 17.59 5.50
C LEU A 124 -9.64 18.63 6.16
N PRO A 125 -10.71 19.13 5.52
CA PRO A 125 -11.63 20.09 6.15
C PRO A 125 -12.28 19.55 7.43
N PHE A 126 -12.45 18.23 7.53
CA PHE A 126 -13.12 17.57 8.65
C PHE A 126 -12.16 17.12 9.75
N LYS A 127 -10.85 17.27 9.56
CA LYS A 127 -9.84 16.80 10.51
C LYS A 127 -10.01 17.39 11.92
N GLY A 128 -10.44 18.65 12.02
CA GLY A 128 -10.70 19.34 13.30
C GLY A 128 -11.86 18.75 14.10
N PHE A 129 -12.75 18.00 13.44
CA PHE A 129 -13.91 17.36 14.05
C PHE A 129 -13.49 16.00 14.64
N GLY A 130 -12.72 16.06 15.74
CA GLY A 130 -12.26 14.87 16.43
C GLY A 130 -13.34 14.15 17.24
N ARG A 131 -14.45 14.81 17.55
CA ARG A 131 -15.60 14.23 18.27
C ARG A 131 -16.51 13.49 17.31
N LYS A 132 -17.27 12.52 17.81
CA LYS A 132 -18.26 11.78 17.04
C LYS A 132 -19.34 12.75 16.53
N ASP A 133 -19.52 12.79 15.22
CA ASP A 133 -20.43 13.72 14.55
C ASP A 133 -21.12 13.01 13.38
N ALA A 134 -22.46 12.96 13.40
CA ALA A 134 -23.25 12.24 12.41
C ALA A 134 -23.21 12.90 11.02
N GLU A 135 -23.15 14.23 10.94
CA GLU A 135 -23.09 14.95 9.67
C GLU A 135 -21.74 14.74 9.00
N VAL A 136 -20.66 14.77 9.80
CA VAL A 136 -19.31 14.46 9.32
C VAL A 136 -19.24 13.00 8.87
N GLN A 137 -19.79 12.06 9.63
CA GLN A 137 -19.85 10.64 9.23
C GLN A 137 -20.60 10.45 7.90
N GLN A 138 -21.73 11.16 7.70
CA GLN A 138 -22.47 11.09 6.45
C GLN A 138 -21.66 11.63 5.27
N HIS A 139 -20.93 12.74 5.45
CA HIS A 139 -20.03 13.27 4.42
C HIS A 139 -18.89 12.31 4.10
N VAL A 140 -18.23 11.76 5.14
CA VAL A 140 -17.16 10.78 4.95
C VAL A 140 -17.68 9.55 4.20
N ARG A 141 -18.88 9.07 4.53
CA ARG A 141 -19.50 7.94 3.82
C ARG A 141 -19.71 8.25 2.34
N LYS A 142 -20.28 9.42 2.00
CA LYS A 142 -20.46 9.85 0.60
C LYS A 142 -19.14 9.90 -0.17
N VAL A 143 -18.09 10.43 0.45
CA VAL A 143 -16.73 10.46 -0.12
C VAL A 143 -16.21 9.05 -0.38
N LEU A 144 -16.31 8.15 0.60
CA LEU A 144 -15.86 6.77 0.47
C LEU A 144 -16.65 6.00 -0.61
N GLU A 145 -17.97 6.16 -0.65
CA GLU A 145 -18.83 5.54 -1.66
C GLU A 145 -18.49 6.04 -3.07
N ALA A 146 -18.34 7.36 -3.25
CA ALA A 146 -17.96 7.94 -4.53
C ALA A 146 -16.62 7.39 -5.05
N GLU A 147 -15.62 7.26 -4.17
CA GLU A 147 -14.31 6.68 -4.54
C GLU A 147 -14.39 5.16 -4.75
N CYS A 148 -15.31 4.45 -4.08
CA CYS A 148 -15.52 3.00 -4.26
C CYS A 148 -16.23 2.65 -5.58
N HIS A 149 -17.10 3.54 -6.07
CA HIS A 149 -17.92 3.37 -7.28
C HIS A 149 -17.27 3.91 -8.56
N HIS A 150 -16.08 4.51 -8.50
CA HIS A 150 -15.35 4.93 -9.69
C HIS A 150 -14.42 3.83 -10.21
N PRO A 151 -14.84 2.99 -11.18
CA PRO A 151 -13.92 2.18 -11.95
C PRO A 151 -13.13 3.11 -12.89
N ARG A 152 -11.89 3.43 -12.53
CA ARG A 152 -10.90 3.95 -13.49
C ARG A 152 -9.77 2.94 -13.62
#